data_AF-A0A1X6YAW6-F1
#
_entry.id   AF-A0A1X6YAW6-F1
#
_cell.length_a   1.000
_cell.length_b   1.000
_cell.length_c   1.000
_cell.angle_alpha   90.00
_cell.angle_beta   90.00
_cell.angle_gamma   90.00
#
_symmetry.space_group_name_H-M   'P 1'
#
loop_
_entity.id
_entity.type
_entity.pdbx_description
1 polymer ?
#
loop_
_entity_poly.entity_id
_entity_poly.type
_entity_poly.pdbx_seq_one_letter_code
_entity_poly.pdbx_strand_id
1 'polypeptide(L)' 'MKRLTVLLLALMTTGMLGACAEEGRYPISGEECGPDDPVKDIEPVAVDCLPSF' A
#
# COMPACT_ATOMS: atom_id res chain seq x y z
N MET A 1 -29.62 -0.77 4.78
CA MET A 1 -28.90 -2.08 4.78
C MET A 1 -27.98 -2.24 3.57
N LYS A 2 -28.47 -2.16 2.33
CA LYS A 2 -27.65 -2.39 1.11
C LYS A 2 -26.39 -1.51 0.98
N ARG A 3 -26.46 -0.22 1.35
CA ARG A 3 -25.33 0.73 1.24
C ARG A 3 -24.21 0.46 2.26
N LEU A 4 -24.59 0.03 3.48
CA LEU A 4 -23.62 -0.32 4.53
C LEU A 4 -22.82 -1.57 4.13
N THR A 5 -23.49 -2.57 3.56
CA THR A 5 -22.84 -3.78 3.06
C THR A 5 -21.84 -3.48 1.94
N VAL A 6 -22.19 -2.59 1.01
CA VAL A 6 -21.27 -2.16 -0.08
C VAL A 6 -20.05 -1.41 0.48
N LEU A 7 -20.26 -0.51 1.44
CA LEU A 7 -19.16 0.22 2.09
C LEU A 7 -18.20 -0.73 2.81
N LEU A 8 -18.74 -1.69 3.57
CA LEU A 8 -17.94 -2.69 4.27
C LEU A 8 -17.15 -3.58 3.31
N LEU A 9 -17.74 -3.94 2.17
CA LEU A 9 -17.06 -4.73 1.14
C LEU A 9 -15.88 -3.96 0.52
N ALA A 10 -16.06 -2.66 0.25
CA ALA A 10 -15.01 -1.80 -0.31
C ALA A 10 -13.83 -1.57 0.66
N LEU A 11 -14.12 -1.42 1.96
CA LEU A 11 -13.07 -1.32 2.98
C LEU A 11 -12.27 -2.62 3.12
N MET A 12 -12.94 -3.77 3.06
CA MET A 12 -12.24 -5.06 3.12
C MET A 12 -11.28 -5.24 1.95
N THR A 13 -11.68 -4.87 0.72
CA THR A 13 -10.81 -5.02 -0.46
C THR A 13 -9.58 -4.12 -0.43
N THR A 14 -9.66 -2.94 0.17
CA THR A 14 -8.53 -2.01 0.26
C THR A 14 -7.58 -2.36 1.40
N GLY A 15 -8.10 -2.82 2.54
CA GLY A 15 -7.28 -3.25 3.68
C GLY A 15 -6.42 -4.49 3.41
N MET A 16 -6.86 -5.41 2.55
CA MET A 16 -6.08 -6.61 2.22
C MET A 16 -4.89 -6.33 1.28
N LEU A 17 -4.86 -5.21 0.55
CA LEU A 17 -3.77 -4.88 -0.37
C LEU A 17 -2.48 -4.47 0.38
N GLY A 18 -2.61 -3.91 1.58
CA GLY A 18 -1.47 -3.51 2.41
C GLY A 18 -0.82 -4.65 3.19
N ALA A 19 -1.47 -5.82 3.26
CA ALA A 19 -1.00 -6.96 4.07
C ALA A 19 -0.05 -7.91 3.32
N CYS A 20 0.23 -7.64 2.04
CA CYS A 20 1.05 -8.51 1.19
C CYS A 20 2.55 -8.19 1.21
N ALA A 21 2.96 -7.09 1.87
CA ALA A 21 4.37 -6.70 1.93
C ALA A 21 4.97 -7.14 3.27
N GLU A 22 6.10 -7.84 3.21
CA GLU A 22 6.90 -8.18 4.38
C GLU A 22 7.67 -6.94 4.85
N GLU A 23 7.62 -6.64 6.15
CA GLU A 23 8.31 -5.48 6.71
C GLU A 23 9.83 -5.58 6.51
N GLY A 24 10.47 -4.47 6.13
CA GLY A 24 11.92 -4.42 5.92
C GLY A 24 12.42 -5.07 4.63
N ARG A 25 11.53 -5.49 3.73
CA ARG A 25 11.86 -6.03 2.42
C ARG A 25 11.06 -5.40 1.29
N TYR A 26 11.66 -5.38 0.11
CA TYR A 26 11.00 -4.91 -1.10
C TYR A 26 9.91 -5.88 -1.56
N PRO A 27 8.67 -5.43 -1.78
CA PRO A 27 7.54 -6.32 -2.10
C PRO A 27 7.64 -7.00 -3.47
N ILE A 28 8.49 -6.49 -4.37
CA ILE A 28 8.68 -7.04 -5.73
C ILE A 28 9.94 -7.91 -5.83
N SER A 29 11.10 -7.43 -5.35
CA SER A 29 12.37 -8.16 -5.45
C SER A 29 12.67 -9.06 -4.25
N GLY A 30 12.07 -8.79 -3.08
CA GLY A 30 12.34 -9.51 -1.83
C GLY A 30 13.68 -9.15 -1.16
N GLU A 31 14.41 -8.18 -1.70
CA GLU A 31 15.68 -7.69 -1.13
C GLU A 31 15.43 -6.95 0.19
N GLU A 32 16.42 -6.97 1.08
CA GLU A 32 16.37 -6.22 2.34
C GLU A 32 16.48 -4.71 2.08
N CYS A 33 15.69 -3.93 2.80
CA CYS A 33 15.75 -2.47 2.72
C CYS A 33 17.12 -1.99 3.25
N GLY A 34 17.90 -1.32 2.41
CA GLY A 34 19.23 -0.82 2.77
C GLY A 34 19.17 0.26 3.86
N PRO A 35 20.19 0.39 4.74
CA PRO A 35 20.24 1.42 5.79
C PRO A 35 20.08 2.84 5.23
N ASP A 36 20.74 3.14 4.10
CA ASP A 36 20.76 4.44 3.43
C ASP A 36 19.84 4.49 2.21
N ASP A 37 18.81 3.64 2.18
CA ASP A 37 17.93 3.57 1.03
C ASP A 37 17.09 4.86 0.89
N PRO A 38 17.16 5.57 -0.26
CA PRO A 38 16.43 6.82 -0.47
C PRO A 38 14.91 6.65 -0.37
N VAL A 39 14.39 5.43 -0.47
CA VAL A 39 12.96 5.13 -0.32
C VAL A 39 12.47 5.27 1.13
N LYS A 40 13.36 5.24 2.13
CA LYS A 40 12.96 5.37 3.55
C LYS A 40 12.38 6.72 3.91
N ASP A 41 12.91 7.77 3.29
CA ASP A 41 12.51 9.16 3.54
C ASP A 41 11.53 9.67 2.47
N ILE A 42 11.12 8.81 1.53
CA ILE A 42 9.99 9.10 0.66
C ILE A 42 8.75 9.05 1.55
N GLU A 43 8.22 10.24 1.87
CA GLU A 43 6.83 10.33 2.28
C GLU A 43 6.00 9.65 1.18
N PRO A 44 5.04 8.77 1.52
CA PRO A 44 4.21 8.13 0.52
C PRO A 44 3.36 9.21 -0.15
N VAL A 45 3.90 9.82 -1.20
CA VAL A 45 3.17 10.43 -2.30
C VAL A 45 2.53 9.29 -3.09
N ALA A 46 1.72 8.49 -2.41
CA ALA A 46 0.78 7.56 -3.02
C ALA A 46 -0.18 8.30 -3.97
N VAL A 47 -0.22 9.64 -3.90
CA VAL A 47 -0.94 10.52 -4.80
C VAL A 47 -0.25 10.76 -6.15
N ASP A 48 1.08 10.63 -6.26
CA ASP A 48 1.79 10.83 -7.54
C ASP A 48 1.60 9.65 -8.49
N CYS A 49 1.30 8.47 -7.95
CA CYS A 49 1.00 7.26 -8.72
C CYS A 49 -0.51 7.02 -8.92
N LEU A 50 -1.38 7.91 -8.42
CA LEU A 50 -2.79 7.87 -8.75
C LEU A 50 -2.98 8.51 -10.13
N PRO A 51 -3.60 7.81 -11.10
CA PRO A 51 -3.94 8.43 -12.36
C PRO A 51 -4.79 9.68 -12.09
N SER A 52 -4.45 10.78 -12.74
CA SER A 52 -5.21 12.03 -12.67
C SER A 52 -6.63 11.75 -13.18
N PHE A 53 -7.61 11.74 -12.28
CA PHE A 53 -9.02 11.66 -12.63
C PHE A 53 -9.60 13.06 -12.84
#